data_AF-A0AAJ6B1X3-F1
#
_entry.id   AF-A0AAJ6B1X3-F1
#
_cell.length_a   1.000
_cell.length_b   1.000
_cell.length_c   1.000
_cell.angle_alpha   90.00
_cell.angle_beta   90.00
_cell.angle_gamma   90.00
#
_symmetry.space_group_name_H-M   'P 1'
#
loop_
_entity.id
_entity.type
_entity.pdbx_description
1 polymer ?
#
loop_
_entity_poly.entity_id
_entity_poly.type
_entity_poly.pdbx_seq_one_letter_code
_entity_poly.pdbx_strand_id
1 'polypeptide(L)'
;MRRILLALPALSGAIGLMGQPLLLALPPTTTALLILVHDRQIRRRVGLFAWPSDGFARHVLVDDMARLLCFTLAGLPFFIAGTALRTALLGP
;
A
#
# COMPACT_ATOMS: atom_id res chain seq x y z
N MET A 1 -9.48 -3.74 3.40
CA MET A 1 -8.19 -3.01 3.40
C MET A 1 -7.08 -3.71 4.17
N ARG A 2 -7.29 -4.14 5.43
CA ARG A 2 -6.26 -4.81 6.26
C ARG A 2 -5.56 -6.01 5.59
N ARG A 3 -6.29 -6.87 4.86
CA ARG A 3 -5.70 -7.99 4.09
C ARG A 3 -4.79 -7.52 2.93
N ILE A 4 -5.14 -6.42 2.28
CA ILE A 4 -4.35 -5.84 1.17
C ILE A 4 -3.06 -5.22 1.74
N LEU A 5 -3.17 -4.49 2.86
CA LEU A 5 -2.02 -3.90 3.55
C LEU A 5 -1.02 -4.95 4.03
N LEU A 6 -1.50 -6.06 4.59
CA LEU A 6 -0.65 -7.18 5.02
C LEU A 6 0.00 -7.93 3.86
N ALA A 7 -0.56 -7.86 2.66
CA ALA A 7 0.01 -8.48 1.47
C ALA A 7 1.14 -7.64 0.84
N LEU A 8 1.23 -6.34 1.15
CA LEU A 8 2.25 -5.45 0.58
C LEU A 8 3.69 -5.91 0.84
N PRO A 9 4.11 -6.25 2.08
CA PRO A 9 5.48 -6.70 2.33
C PRO A 9 5.80 -8.03 1.64
N ALA A 10 4.82 -8.95 1.60
CA ALA A 10 4.96 -10.23 0.91
C ALA A 10 5.13 -10.05 -0.61
N LEU A 11 4.36 -9.13 -1.20
CA LEU A 11 4.50 -8.76 -2.62
C LEU A 11 5.86 -8.11 -2.90
N SER A 12 6.35 -7.23 -2.02
CA SER A 12 7.69 -6.66 -2.16
C SER A 12 8.79 -7.71 -2.14
N GLY A 13 8.68 -8.74 -1.30
CA GLY A 13 9.60 -9.89 -1.31
C GLY A 13 9.56 -10.69 -2.61
N ALA A 14 8.36 -10.98 -3.14
CA ALA A 14 8.19 -11.65 -4.43
C ALA A 14 8.76 -10.82 -5.60
N ILE A 15 8.56 -9.50 -5.57
CA ILE A 15 9.14 -8.57 -6.57
C ILE A 15 10.67 -8.58 -6.50
N GLY A 16 11.24 -8.67 -5.29
CA GLY A 16 12.68 -8.83 -5.09
C GLY A 16 13.22 -10.12 -5.72
N LEU A 17 12.47 -11.21 -5.61
CA LEU A 17 12.81 -12.49 -6.27
C LEU A 17 12.73 -12.42 -7.80
N MET A 18 11.85 -11.58 -8.35
CA MET A 18 11.76 -11.36 -9.80
C MET A 18 12.83 -10.41 -10.34
N GLY A 19 13.53 -9.67 -9.47
CA GLY A 19 14.61 -8.76 -9.88
C GLY A 19 14.15 -7.52 -10.65
N GLN A 20 12.87 -7.15 -10.55
CA GLN A 20 12.29 -6.02 -11.27
C GLN A 20 11.97 -4.86 -10.30
N PRO A 21 12.90 -3.91 -10.07
CA PRO A 21 12.73 -2.85 -9.07
C PRO A 21 11.59 -1.88 -9.42
N LEU A 22 11.26 -1.74 -10.71
CA LEU A 22 10.18 -0.85 -11.17
C LEU A 22 8.80 -1.31 -10.67
N LEU A 23 8.62 -2.61 -10.41
CA LEU A 23 7.38 -3.17 -9.88
C LEU A 23 7.14 -2.82 -8.40
N LEU A 24 8.16 -2.34 -7.67
CA LEU A 24 8.04 -2.05 -6.24
C LEU A 24 7.04 -0.93 -5.94
N ALA A 25 6.92 0.04 -6.86
CA ALA A 25 6.01 1.17 -6.72
C ALA A 25 4.56 0.81 -7.07
N LEU A 26 4.31 -0.29 -7.78
CA LEU A 26 2.99 -0.67 -8.27
C LEU A 26 2.01 -1.01 -7.13
N PRO A 27 2.33 -1.94 -6.20
CA PRO A 27 1.43 -2.28 -5.09
C PRO A 27 1.01 -1.08 -4.21
N PRO A 28 1.91 -0.17 -3.77
CA PRO A 28 1.51 0.96 -2.94
C PRO A 28 0.73 2.01 -3.74
N THR A 29 1.10 2.29 -4.99
CA THR A 29 0.37 3.28 -5.83
C THR A 29 -1.04 2.80 -6.17
N THR A 30 -1.23 1.52 -6.52
CA THR A 30 -2.56 0.97 -6.77
C THR A 30 -3.43 0.97 -5.51
N THR A 31 -2.84 0.64 -4.36
CA THR A 31 -3.56 0.65 -3.09
C THR A 31 -3.96 2.07 -2.70
N ALA A 32 -3.08 3.06 -2.87
CA ALA A 32 -3.39 4.46 -2.63
C ALA A 32 -4.51 4.98 -3.54
N LEU A 33 -4.45 4.65 -4.84
CA LEU A 33 -5.49 5.01 -5.80
C LEU A 33 -6.85 4.43 -5.40
N LEU A 34 -6.91 3.15 -5.02
CA LEU A 34 -8.14 2.50 -4.59
C LEU A 34 -8.74 3.18 -3.35
N ILE A 35 -7.92 3.54 -2.37
CA ILE A 35 -8.36 4.24 -1.16
C ILE A 35 -8.96 5.60 -1.51
N LEU A 36 -8.27 6.39 -2.34
CA LEU A 36 -8.73 7.71 -2.76
C LEU A 36 -10.03 7.66 -3.58
N VAL A 37 -10.15 6.69 -4.49
CA VAL A 37 -11.37 6.49 -5.28
C VAL A 37 -12.53 6.09 -4.38
N HIS A 38 -12.31 5.18 -3.43
CA HIS A 38 -13.34 4.72 -2.51
C HIS A 38 -13.81 5.84 -1.56
N ASP A 39 -12.89 6.63 -1.00
CA ASP A 39 -13.22 7.81 -0.18
C ASP A 39 -14.05 8.83 -0.98
N ARG A 40 -13.64 9.14 -2.22
CA ARG A 40 -14.40 10.03 -3.10
C ARG A 40 -15.80 9.50 -3.42
N GLN A 41 -15.95 8.19 -3.62
CA GLN A 41 -17.25 7.58 -3.87
C GLN A 41 -18.18 7.67 -2.65
N ILE A 42 -17.64 7.43 -1.44
CA ILE A 42 -18.40 7.57 -0.19
C ILE A 42 -18.84 9.03 -0.01
N ARG A 43 -17.92 10.00 -0.11
CA ARG A 43 -18.23 11.42 0.04
C ARG A 43 -19.26 11.93 -0.98
N ARG A 44 -19.16 11.46 -2.24
CA ARG A 44 -20.16 11.78 -3.27
C ARG A 44 -21.56 11.26 -2.93
N ARG A 45 -21.68 10.11 -2.23
CA ARG A 45 -22.98 9.55 -1.82
C ARG A 45 -23.52 10.17 -0.53
N VAL A 46 -22.65 10.60 0.38
CA VAL A 46 -23.01 11.20 1.69
C VAL A 46 -23.29 12.71 1.60
N GLY A 47 -23.01 13.33 0.46
CA GLY A 47 -22.90 14.77 0.20
C GLY A 47 -24.09 15.71 0.48
N LEU A 48 -24.96 15.45 1.46
CA LEU A 48 -26.02 16.38 1.86
C LEU A 48 -26.28 16.54 3.38
N PHE A 49 -25.77 15.68 4.28
CA PHE A 49 -26.23 15.68 5.70
C PHE A 49 -25.16 15.65 6.80
N ALA A 50 -23.86 15.67 6.49
CA ALA A 50 -22.86 15.10 7.41
C ALA A 50 -21.64 15.99 7.73
N TRP A 51 -21.87 17.26 8.05
CA TRP A 51 -20.80 18.21 8.45
C TRP A 51 -19.94 17.76 9.66
N PRO A 52 -20.47 17.06 10.68
CA PRO A 52 -19.64 16.57 11.80
C PRO A 52 -18.77 15.36 11.45
N SER A 53 -19.21 14.50 10.51
CA SER A 53 -18.50 13.25 10.17
C SER A 53 -17.37 13.44 9.16
N ASP A 54 -17.32 14.57 8.45
CA ASP A 54 -16.30 14.83 7.44
C ASP A 54 -14.89 14.93 8.05
N GLY A 55 -14.77 15.52 9.24
CA GLY A 55 -13.52 15.58 10.00
C GLY A 55 -13.03 14.20 10.43
N PHE A 56 -13.95 13.35 10.92
CA PHE A 56 -13.66 11.97 11.28
C PHE A 56 -13.26 11.15 10.05
N ALA A 57 -13.98 11.26 8.93
CA ALA A 57 -13.63 10.59 7.67
C ALA A 57 -12.25 11.01 7.16
N ARG A 58 -11.91 12.30 7.26
CA ARG A 58 -10.57 12.79 6.90
C ARG A 58 -9.48 12.23 7.84
N HIS A 59 -9.76 12.13 9.13
CA HIS A 59 -8.81 11.54 10.08
C HIS A 59 -8.57 10.06 9.80
N VAL A 60 -9.63 9.28 9.53
CA VAL A 60 -9.53 7.86 9.16
C VAL A 60 -8.74 7.69 7.86
N LEU A 61 -8.97 8.54 6.86
CA LEU A 61 -8.22 8.52 5.61
C LEU A 61 -6.72 8.78 5.84
N VAL A 62 -6.38 9.75 6.69
CA VAL A 62 -4.98 10.06 7.04
C VAL A 62 -4.33 8.89 7.79
N ASP A 63 -5.04 8.26 8.72
CA ASP A 63 -4.55 7.08 9.45
C ASP A 63 -4.32 5.89 8.52
N ASP A 64 -5.24 5.64 7.57
CA ASP A 64 -5.08 4.58 6.57
C ASP A 64 -3.93 4.87 5.59
N MET A 65 -3.71 6.14 5.23
CA MET A 65 -2.54 6.56 4.45
C MET A 65 -1.23 6.40 5.22
N ALA A 66 -1.21 6.75 6.51
CA ALA A 66 -0.06 6.56 7.37
C ALA A 66 0.28 5.07 7.53
N ARG A 67 -0.74 4.21 7.69
CA ARG A 67 -0.57 2.74 7.68
C ARG A 67 -0.05 2.25 6.35
N LEU A 68 -0.61 2.72 5.23
CA LEU A 68 -0.12 2.36 3.90
C LEU A 68 1.36 2.73 3.74
N LEU A 69 1.75 3.92 4.15
CA LEU A 69 3.15 4.36 4.13
C LEU A 69 4.03 3.45 4.98
N CYS A 70 3.60 3.14 6.21
CA CYS A 70 4.33 2.26 7.12
C CYS A 70 4.52 0.85 6.52
N PHE A 71 3.48 0.25 5.94
CA PHE A 71 3.57 -1.04 5.25
C PHE A 71 4.41 -0.99 3.97
N THR A 72 4.41 0.12 3.27
CA THR A 72 5.24 0.33 2.07
C THR A 72 6.73 0.40 2.45
N LEU A 73 7.05 1.17 3.49
CA LEU A 73 8.41 1.24 4.05
C LEU A 73 8.85 -0.09 4.64
N ALA A 74 7.95 -0.83 5.31
CA ALA A 74 8.21 -2.17 5.77
C ALA A 74 8.44 -3.17 4.61
N GLY A 75 7.97 -2.87 3.39
CA GLY A 75 8.22 -3.69 2.21
C GLY A 75 9.65 -3.61 1.67
N LEU A 76 10.39 -2.52 1.93
CA LEU A 76 11.80 -2.36 1.53
C LEU A 76 12.73 -3.46 2.05
N PRO A 77 12.76 -3.78 3.37
CA PRO A 77 13.60 -4.86 3.86
C PRO A 77 13.19 -6.23 3.29
N PHE A 78 11.90 -6.46 3.01
CA PHE A 78 11.45 -7.69 2.35
C PHE A 78 11.92 -7.79 0.90
N PHE A 79 11.90 -6.68 0.15
CA PHE A 79 12.46 -6.63 -1.19
C PHE A 79 13.95 -6.92 -1.20
N ILE A 80 14.71 -6.29 -0.30
CA ILE A 80 16.15 -6.53 -0.17
C ILE A 80 16.42 -8.01 0.15
N ALA A 81 15.66 -8.58 1.10
CA ALA A 81 15.76 -10.00 1.43
C ALA A 81 15.45 -10.90 0.21
N GLY A 82 14.41 -10.58 -0.56
CA GLY A 82 14.06 -11.29 -1.80
C GLY A 82 15.17 -11.19 -2.86
N THR A 83 15.76 -10.01 -3.06
CA THR A 83 16.88 -9.84 -3.99
C THR A 83 18.12 -10.59 -3.53
N ALA A 84 18.44 -10.58 -2.22
CA ALA A 84 19.56 -11.31 -1.65
C ALA A 84 19.39 -12.84 -1.80
N LEU A 85 18.17 -13.35 -1.58
CA LEU A 85 17.84 -14.76 -1.79
C LEU A 85 17.99 -15.14 -3.28
N ARG A 86 17.52 -14.29 -4.19
CA ARG A 86 17.67 -14.49 -5.63
C ARG A 86 19.13 -14.58 -6.04
N THR A 87 19.97 -13.65 -5.58
CA THR A 87 21.42 -13.67 -5.88
C THR A 87 22.12 -14.88 -5.28
N ALA A 88 21.68 -15.36 -4.11
CA ALA A 88 22.22 -16.56 -3.50
C ALA A 88 21.84 -17.85 -4.27
N LEU A 89 20.65 -17.89 -4.87
CA LEU A 89 20.15 -19.05 -5.61
C LEU A 89 20.58 -19.10 -7.08
N LEU A 90 20.61 -17.94 -7.75
CA LEU A 90 20.81 -17.84 -9.20
C LEU A 90 22.20 -17.31 -9.58
N GLY A 91 23.01 -16.90 -8.61
CA GLY A 91 24.25 -16.17 -8.85
C GLY A 91 24.01 -14.68 -9.15
N PRO A 92 25.08 -13.88 -9.27
CA PRO A 92 25.00 -12.46 -9.59
C PRO A 92 24.41 -12.19 -10.98
#